data_AF-A0ABD6E0M9-F1
#
_entry.id   AF-A0ABD6E0M9-F1
#
_cell.length_a   1.000
_cell.length_b   1.000
_cell.length_c   1.000
_cell.angle_alpha   90.00
_cell.angle_beta   90.00
_cell.angle_gamma   90.00
#
_symmetry.space_group_name_H-M   'P 1'
#
loop_
_entity.id
_entity.type
_entity.pdbx_description
1 polymer ?
#
loop_
_entity_poly.entity_id
_entity_poly.type
_entity_poly.pdbx_seq_one_letter_code
_entity_poly.pdbx_strand_id
1 'polypeptide(L)' 'MPIKTICETCGKVIYKSPSQYENAKHHFCSRGCFFKYLAEHPKSIKNRT' A
#
# COMPACT_ATOMS: atom_id res chain seq x y z
N MET A 1 13.18 6.91 12.35
CA MET A 1 12.49 5.79 13.03
C MET A 1 11.42 5.23 12.09
N PRO A 2 11.14 3.91 12.10
CA PRO A 2 10.06 3.36 11.29
C PRO A 2 8.68 3.76 11.85
N ILE A 3 7.76 4.09 10.95
CA ILE A 3 6.36 4.39 11.27
C ILE A 3 5.56 3.09 11.21
N LYS A 4 4.81 2.81 12.28
CA LYS A 4 3.89 1.68 12.37
C LYS A 4 2.59 2.03 11.64
N THR A 5 2.19 1.20 10.69
CA THR A 5 0.93 1.34 9.93
C THR A 5 0.32 -0.03 9.64
N ILE A 6 -0.83 -0.07 8.97
CA ILE A 6 -1.59 -1.29 8.66
C ILE A 6 -1.61 -1.48 7.14
N CYS A 7 -1.44 -2.72 6.69
CA CYS A 7 -1.65 -3.08 5.30
C CYS A 7 -3.13 -3.00 4.96
N GLU A 8 -3.50 -2.19 3.97
CA GLU A 8 -4.92 -1.99 3.61
C GLU A 8 -5.58 -3.25 3.05
N THR A 9 -4.82 -4.11 2.38
CA THR A 9 -5.36 -5.33 1.77
C THR A 9 -5.55 -6.48 2.76
N CYS A 10 -4.67 -6.63 3.75
CA CYS A 10 -4.66 -7.83 4.61
C CYS A 10 -4.74 -7.53 6.12
N GLY A 11 -4.80 -6.25 6.52
CA GLY A 11 -4.91 -5.84 7.91
C GLY A 11 -3.66 -6.07 8.78
N LYS A 12 -2.57 -6.61 8.21
CA LYS A 12 -1.33 -6.84 8.98
C LYS A 12 -0.65 -5.53 9.38
N VAL A 13 -0.11 -5.50 10.59
CA VAL A 13 0.78 -4.42 11.04
C VAL A 13 2.08 -4.48 10.25
N ILE A 14 2.50 -3.35 9.70
CA ILE A 14 3.73 -3.19 8.95
C ILE A 14 4.47 -1.93 9.39
N TYR A 15 5.78 -1.92 9.12
CA TYR A 15 6.66 -0.80 9.42
C TYR A 15 7.16 -0.20 8.12
N LYS A 16 7.07 1.11 7.98
CA LYS A 16 7.53 1.86 6.82
C LYS A 16 8.54 2.92 7.24
N SER A 17 9.47 3.27 6.37
CA SER A 17 10.26 4.49 6.60
C SER A 17 9.35 5.72 6.51
N PRO A 18 9.70 6.84 7.16
CA PRO A 18 8.90 8.06 7.11
C PRO A 18 8.59 8.51 5.68
N SER A 19 9.62 8.54 4.83
CA SER A 19 9.45 8.87 3.41
C SER A 19 8.49 7.92 2.67
N GLN A 20 8.53 6.61 2.94
CA GLN A 20 7.58 5.67 2.33
C GLN A 20 6.15 5.84 2.85
N TYR A 21 6.01 6.24 4.11
CA TYR A 21 4.71 6.48 4.73
C TYR A 21 4.08 7.78 4.21
N GLU A 22 4.86 8.85 4.10
CA GLU A 22 4.36 10.16 3.66
C GLU A 22 4.09 10.22 2.14
N ASN A 23 4.90 9.54 1.32
CA ASN A 23 4.75 9.59 -0.15
C ASN A 23 3.69 8.61 -0.70
N ALA A 24 3.25 7.64 0.10
CA ALA A 24 2.28 6.65 -0.35
C ALA A 24 0.92 6.91 0.29
N LYS A 25 -0.10 7.13 -0.54
CA LYS A 25 -1.49 7.24 -0.05
C LYS A 25 -2.00 5.92 0.54
N HIS A 26 -1.49 4.80 0.02
CA HIS A 26 -1.88 3.47 0.44
C HIS A 26 -0.68 2.63 0.86
N HIS A 27 -0.84 1.83 1.93
CA HIS A 27 0.26 1.05 2.49
C HIS A 27 0.03 -0.46 2.36
N PHE A 28 1.04 -1.15 1.84
CA PHE A 28 0.99 -2.59 1.59
C PHE A 28 2.20 -3.32 2.17
N CYS A 29 1.96 -4.53 2.68
CA CYS A 29 3.01 -5.40 3.22
C CYS A 29 3.87 -6.02 2.11
N SER A 30 3.33 -6.17 0.90
CA SER A 30 3.99 -6.80 -0.24
C SER A 30 3.38 -6.32 -1.56
N ARG A 31 4.10 -6.57 -2.67
CA ARG A 31 3.57 -6.36 -4.03
C ARG A 31 2.30 -7.18 -4.28
N GLY A 32 2.19 -8.38 -3.68
CA GLY A 32 0.99 -9.20 -3.80
C GLY A 32 -0.27 -8.51 -3.23
N CYS A 33 -0.15 -7.84 -2.08
CA CYS A 33 -1.25 -7.04 -1.53
C CYS A 33 -1.59 -5.83 -2.40
N PHE A 34 -0.58 -5.17 -2.97
CA PHE A 34 -0.81 -4.10 -3.94
C PHE A 34 -1.61 -4.57 -5.16
N PHE A 35 -1.23 -5.70 -5.77
CA PHE A 35 -1.97 -6.24 -6.92
C PHE A 35 -3.39 -6.69 -6.57
N LYS A 36 -3.59 -7.31 -5.41
CA LYS A 36 -4.93 -7.66 -4.91
C LYS A 36 -5.79 -6.41 -4.71
N TYR A 37 -5.23 -5.37 -4.10
CA TYR A 37 -5.92 -4.09 -3.95
C TYR A 37 -6.33 -3.51 -5.30
N LEU A 38 -5.43 -3.53 -6.30
CA LEU A 38 -5.76 -3.07 -7.66
C LEU A 38 -6.89 -3.89 -8.31
N ALA A 39 -6.89 -5.22 -8.12
CA ALA A 39 -7.93 -6.10 -8.66
C ALA A 39 -9.30 -5.83 -8.02
N GLU A 40 -9.34 -5.55 -6.72
CA GLU A 40 -10.55 -5.18 -5.99
C GLU A 40 -11.00 -3.73 -6.28
N HIS A 41 -10.07 -2.85 -6.67
CA HIS A 41 -10.30 -1.42 -6.88
C HIS A 41 -9.96 -0.98 -8.31
N PRO A 42 -10.73 -1.42 -9.33
CA PRO A 42 -10.41 -1.22 -10.75
C PRO A 42 -10.32 0.27 -11.16
N LYS A 43 -10.95 1.19 -10.43
CA LYS A 43 -10.91 2.64 -10.70
C LYS A 43 -9.57 3.31 -10.33
N SER A 44 -8.67 2.60 -9.65
CA SER A 44 -7.36 3.11 -9.25
C SER A 44 -6.27 2.90 -10.31
N ILE A 45 -6.58 2.16 -11.39
CA ILE A 45 -5.74 2.00 -12.57
C ILE A 45 -5.77 3.32 -13.36
N LYS A 46 -5.02 4.32 -12.90
CA LYS A 46 -4.60 5.41 -13.78
C LYS A 46 -3.58 4.81 -14.74
N ASN A 47 -3.97 4.66 -16.01
CA ASN A 47 -3.09 4.25 -17.10
C ASN A 47 -1.72 4.92 -16.94
N ARG A 48 -0.70 4.14 -16.57
CA ARG A 48 0.70 4.50 -16.82
C ARG A 48 0.98 4.11 -18.26
N THR A 49 0.54 4.97 -19.17
CA THR A 49 1.09 5.03 -20.53
C THR A 49 2.43 5.76 -20.46
#